data_AF-A0A7X8QKR3-F1
#
_entry.id   AF-A0A7X8QKR3-F1
#
_cell.length_a   1.000
_cell.length_b   1.000
_cell.length_c   1.000
_cell.angle_alpha   90.00
_cell.angle_beta   90.00
_cell.angle_gamma   90.00
#
_symmetry.space_group_name_H-M   'P 1'
#
loop_
_entity.id
_entity.type
_entity.pdbx_description
1 polymer ?
#
loop_
_entity_poly.entity_id
_entity_poly.type
_entity_poly.pdbx_seq_one_letter_code
_entity_poly.pdbx_strand_id
1 'polypeptide(L)'
;MYFVEMSASGYLIKSLWKIGAFALIPLFYCWFDKQISIKDFFKICSKKQIIISLALGIAVYALIFCAYLMMAGFIDLKNIANLLSENVNINEDNFLFVALYISFINSLLEEFFFRGFGFLLLKKIFHPIAAYVISALTFSLYHVAILANWFSPWMFILIISGLFIAGLFFNWLNEKSNNIYNSWLVHMFANFSINTVGFIMFGII
;
A
#
# COMPACT_ATOMS: atom_id res chain seq x y z
N MET A 1 -8.59 6.52 10.27
CA MET A 1 -7.36 5.70 10.33
C MET A 1 -6.29 6.30 11.24
N TYR A 2 -5.92 7.59 11.13
CA TYR A 2 -4.91 8.21 11.99
C TYR A 2 -5.10 7.95 13.50
N PHE A 3 -6.29 8.22 14.05
CA PHE A 3 -6.58 7.95 15.47
C PHE A 3 -6.41 6.47 15.85
N VAL A 4 -6.82 5.54 14.99
CA VAL A 4 -6.65 4.09 15.25
C VAL A 4 -5.17 3.72 15.25
N GLU A 5 -4.39 4.28 14.33
CA GLU A 5 -2.95 4.05 14.27
C GLU A 5 -2.22 4.54 15.52
N MET A 6 -2.73 5.61 16.15
CA MET A 6 -2.14 6.16 17.38
C MET A 6 -2.66 5.53 18.68
N SER A 7 -3.84 4.94 18.70
CA SER A 7 -4.51 4.53 19.95
C SER A 7 -4.64 3.02 20.14
N ALA A 8 -4.65 2.22 19.07
CA ALA A 8 -4.77 0.78 19.16
C ALA A 8 -3.39 0.12 19.21
N SER A 9 -3.16 -0.74 20.20
CA SER A 9 -1.98 -1.60 20.26
C SER A 9 -2.23 -2.90 19.48
N GLY A 10 -1.20 -3.37 18.79
CA GLY A 10 -1.24 -4.67 18.11
C GLY A 10 -1.72 -4.60 16.66
N TYR A 11 -0.97 -5.29 15.79
CA TYR A 11 -1.19 -5.29 14.35
C TYR A 11 -2.56 -5.85 13.93
N LEU A 12 -3.09 -6.84 14.65
CA LEU A 12 -4.39 -7.45 14.37
C LEU A 12 -5.55 -6.46 14.54
N ILE A 13 -5.57 -5.69 15.63
CA ILE A 13 -6.66 -4.73 15.90
C ILE A 13 -6.66 -3.64 14.83
N LYS A 14 -5.48 -3.11 14.49
CA LYS A 14 -5.33 -2.12 13.41
C LYS A 14 -5.79 -2.70 12.07
N SER A 15 -5.46 -3.96 11.78
CA SER A 15 -5.88 -4.66 10.56
C SER A 15 -7.40 -4.83 10.46
N LEU A 16 -8.09 -5.15 11.55
CA LEU A 16 -9.56 -5.24 11.58
C LEU A 16 -10.22 -3.90 11.25
N TRP A 17 -9.71 -2.81 11.80
CA TRP A 17 -10.16 -1.46 11.44
C TRP A 17 -9.91 -1.12 9.98
N LYS A 18 -8.78 -1.54 9.41
CA LYS A 18 -8.50 -1.39 7.97
C LYS A 18 -9.52 -2.16 7.13
N ILE A 19 -9.83 -3.41 7.47
CA ILE A 19 -10.87 -4.17 6.78
C ILE A 19 -12.21 -3.42 6.82
N GLY A 20 -12.59 -2.88 7.98
CA GLY A 20 -13.79 -2.06 8.12
C GLY A 20 -13.78 -0.83 7.20
N ALA A 21 -12.71 -0.03 7.25
CA ALA A 21 -12.61 1.21 6.49
C ALA A 21 -12.47 0.98 4.98
N PHE A 22 -11.64 0.03 4.57
CA PHE A 22 -11.26 -0.17 3.17
C PHE A 22 -12.12 -1.17 2.42
N ALA A 23 -12.78 -2.11 3.10
CA ALA A 23 -13.71 -3.03 2.46
C ALA A 23 -15.18 -2.66 2.75
N LEU A 24 -15.57 -2.52 4.03
CA LEU A 24 -17.00 -2.40 4.36
C LEU A 24 -17.60 -1.08 3.87
N ILE A 25 -16.88 0.05 3.96
CA ILE A 25 -17.39 1.34 3.48
C ILE A 25 -17.66 1.32 1.96
N PRO A 26 -16.71 0.93 1.09
CA PRO A 26 -17.01 0.81 -0.34
C PRO A 26 -18.11 -0.20 -0.66
N LEU A 27 -18.14 -1.34 0.04
CA LEU A 27 -19.18 -2.35 -0.15
C LEU A 27 -20.57 -1.82 0.22
N PHE A 28 -20.67 -1.11 1.34
CA PHE A 28 -21.92 -0.48 1.78
C PHE A 28 -22.38 0.57 0.77
N TYR A 29 -21.48 1.43 0.28
CA TYR A 29 -21.82 2.42 -0.76
C TYR A 29 -22.34 1.76 -2.04
N CYS A 30 -21.67 0.71 -2.53
CA CYS A 30 -22.10 -0.01 -3.73
C CYS A 30 -23.41 -0.79 -3.52
N TRP A 31 -23.78 -1.11 -2.27
CA TRP A 31 -25.07 -1.73 -1.98
C TRP A 31 -26.24 -0.76 -2.24
N PHE A 32 -26.06 0.53 -1.95
CA PHE A 32 -27.06 1.56 -2.26
C PHE A 32 -27.03 1.98 -3.73
N ASP A 33 -25.85 2.14 -4.31
CA ASP A 33 -25.71 2.50 -5.72
C ASP A 33 -25.48 1.26 -6.60
N LYS A 34 -26.59 0.68 -7.05
CA LYS A 34 -26.61 -0.51 -7.92
C LYS A 34 -26.01 -0.28 -9.32
N GLN A 35 -25.69 0.96 -9.70
CA GLN A 35 -25.00 1.23 -10.97
C GLN A 35 -23.50 0.93 -10.90
N ILE A 36 -22.96 0.72 -9.69
CA ILE A 36 -21.54 0.46 -9.47
C ILE A 36 -21.31 -1.05 -9.28
N SER A 37 -20.78 -1.69 -10.31
CA SER A 37 -20.39 -3.09 -10.26
C SER A 37 -18.94 -3.21 -9.76
N ILE A 38 -18.77 -3.55 -8.47
CA ILE A 38 -17.44 -3.87 -7.89
C ILE A 38 -16.72 -4.95 -8.69
N LYS A 39 -17.47 -5.89 -9.27
CA LYS A 39 -16.92 -6.97 -10.09
C LYS A 39 -16.08 -6.45 -11.25
N ASP A 40 -16.34 -5.24 -11.73
CA ASP A 40 -15.58 -4.65 -12.83
C ASP A 40 -14.12 -4.37 -12.43
N PHE A 41 -13.86 -4.05 -11.16
CA PHE A 41 -12.50 -3.83 -10.65
C PHE A 41 -11.66 -5.11 -10.64
N PHE A 42 -12.31 -6.28 -10.64
CA PHE A 42 -11.67 -7.60 -10.54
C PHE A 42 -11.74 -8.38 -11.86
N LYS A 43 -11.96 -7.72 -13.00
CA LYS A 43 -11.92 -8.38 -14.31
C LYS A 43 -10.50 -8.40 -14.86
N ILE A 44 -9.94 -9.60 -15.06
CA ILE A 44 -8.66 -9.77 -15.75
C ILE A 44 -8.91 -9.63 -17.25
N CYS A 45 -8.40 -8.54 -17.83
CA CYS A 45 -8.59 -8.24 -19.25
C CYS A 45 -7.60 -8.98 -20.17
N SER A 46 -6.39 -9.32 -19.69
CA SER A 46 -5.38 -9.99 -20.51
C SER A 46 -4.27 -10.65 -19.70
N LYS A 47 -3.92 -11.90 -20.04
CA LYS A 47 -2.73 -12.58 -19.49
C LYS A 47 -1.43 -11.80 -19.75
N LYS A 48 -1.34 -11.10 -20.89
CA LYS A 48 -0.19 -10.26 -21.23
C LYS A 48 0.00 -9.13 -20.23
N GLN A 49 -1.09 -8.51 -19.77
CA GLN A 49 -1.02 -7.44 -18.77
C GLN A 49 -0.50 -7.96 -17.43
N ILE A 50 -0.93 -9.15 -17.01
CA ILE A 50 -0.42 -9.79 -15.79
C ILE A 50 1.10 -10.03 -15.88
N ILE A 51 1.59 -10.55 -17.02
CA ILE A 51 3.04 -10.76 -17.22
C ILE A 51 3.80 -9.43 -17.15
N ILE A 52 3.27 -8.37 -17.79
CA ILE A 52 3.87 -7.03 -17.73
C ILE A 52 3.89 -6.51 -16.28
N SER A 53 2.80 -6.68 -15.53
CA SER A 53 2.74 -6.29 -14.12
C SER A 53 3.71 -7.06 -13.24
N LEU A 54 3.94 -8.35 -13.51
CA LEU A 54 4.97 -9.13 -12.80
C LEU A 54 6.38 -8.61 -13.11
N ALA A 55 6.68 -8.33 -14.38
CA ALA A 55 7.97 -7.76 -14.78
C ALA A 55 8.20 -6.37 -14.16
N LEU A 56 7.17 -5.51 -14.17
CA LEU A 56 7.18 -4.22 -13.49
C LEU A 56 7.34 -4.38 -11.98
N GLY A 57 6.68 -5.37 -11.37
CA GLY A 57 6.83 -5.70 -9.96
C GLY A 57 8.27 -6.02 -9.61
N ILE A 58 8.93 -6.91 -10.37
CA ILE A 58 10.35 -7.24 -10.18
C ILE A 58 11.23 -5.98 -10.31
N ALA A 59 10.97 -5.13 -11.30
CA ALA A 59 11.72 -3.88 -11.47
C ALA A 59 11.51 -2.92 -10.28
N VAL A 60 10.29 -2.78 -9.78
CA VAL A 60 9.97 -1.96 -8.60
C VAL A 60 10.61 -2.54 -7.33
N TYR A 61 10.60 -3.87 -7.17
CA TYR A 61 11.30 -4.53 -6.07
C TYR A 61 12.78 -4.16 -6.07
N ALA A 62 13.45 -4.32 -7.22
CA ALA A 62 14.86 -4.02 -7.38
C ALA A 62 15.15 -2.53 -7.14
N LEU A 63 14.29 -1.64 -7.66
CA LEU A 63 14.41 -0.20 -7.46
C LEU A 63 14.36 0.19 -5.98
N ILE A 64 13.35 -0.29 -5.24
CA ILE A 64 13.18 0.02 -3.81
C ILE A 64 14.33 -0.59 -3.00
N PHE A 65 14.75 -1.81 -3.32
CA PHE A 65 15.84 -2.47 -2.58
C PHE A 65 17.18 -1.78 -2.82
N CYS A 66 17.49 -1.40 -4.07
CA CYS A 66 18.68 -0.61 -4.39
C CYS A 66 18.64 0.77 -3.71
N ALA A 67 17.48 1.43 -3.69
CA ALA A 67 17.32 2.69 -2.97
C ALA A 67 17.60 2.51 -1.47
N TYR A 68 17.12 1.42 -0.85
CA TYR A 68 17.49 1.08 0.52
C TYR A 68 19.00 0.92 0.68
N LEU A 69 19.70 0.16 -0.18
CA LEU A 69 21.15 -0.02 -0.08
C LEU A 69 21.93 1.30 -0.15
N MET A 70 21.49 2.24 -1.01
CA MET A 70 22.10 3.56 -1.13
C MET A 70 21.82 4.45 0.09
N MET A 71 20.67 4.26 0.73
CA MET A 71 20.18 5.12 1.81
C MET A 71 20.34 4.48 3.21
N ALA A 72 20.88 3.26 3.30
CA ALA A 72 20.92 2.46 4.53
C ALA A 72 21.60 3.19 5.70
N GLY A 73 22.65 3.98 5.42
CA GLY A 73 23.35 4.78 6.44
C GLY A 73 22.49 5.91 7.06
N PHE A 74 21.34 6.23 6.47
CA PHE A 74 20.40 7.23 6.96
C PHE A 74 19.15 6.62 7.63
N ILE A 75 19.05 5.28 7.69
CA ILE A 75 17.87 4.56 8.20
C ILE A 75 18.25 3.86 9.51
N ASP A 76 17.62 4.26 10.62
CA ASP A 76 17.79 3.59 11.90
C ASP A 76 16.85 2.38 11.99
N LEU A 77 17.33 1.25 11.50
CA LEU A 77 16.59 -0.02 11.55
C LEU A 77 16.30 -0.49 12.99
N LYS A 78 17.16 -0.16 13.96
CA LYS A 78 16.92 -0.52 15.36
C LYS A 78 15.74 0.25 15.94
N ASN A 79 15.67 1.55 15.67
CA ASN A 79 14.52 2.37 16.04
C ASN A 79 13.22 1.83 15.41
N ILE A 80 13.24 1.49 14.11
CA ILE A 80 12.06 0.93 13.43
C ILE A 80 11.64 -0.42 14.06
N ALA A 81 12.58 -1.32 14.34
CA ALA A 81 12.29 -2.60 15.00
C ALA A 81 11.66 -2.41 16.38
N ASN A 82 12.19 -1.48 17.19
CA ASN A 82 11.64 -1.15 18.51
C ASN A 82 10.22 -0.60 18.39
N LEU A 83 9.97 0.35 17.48
CA LEU A 83 8.64 0.92 17.24
C LEU A 83 7.63 -0.14 16.77
N LEU A 84 8.06 -1.11 15.97
CA LEU A 84 7.22 -2.22 15.53
C LEU A 84 6.87 -3.16 16.69
N SER A 85 7.84 -3.49 17.54
CA SER A 85 7.62 -4.29 18.73
C SER A 85 6.68 -3.59 19.72
N GLU A 86 6.95 -2.34 20.06
CA GLU A 86 6.22 -1.59 21.09
C GLU A 86 4.80 -1.22 20.65
N ASN A 87 4.63 -0.70 19.42
CA ASN A 87 3.33 -0.14 19.01
C ASN A 87 2.40 -1.16 18.37
N VAL A 88 2.95 -2.19 17.73
CA VAL A 88 2.16 -3.15 16.94
C VAL A 88 2.46 -4.61 17.25
N ASN A 89 3.30 -4.89 18.26
CA ASN A 89 3.62 -6.22 18.74
C ASN A 89 4.18 -7.14 17.65
N ILE A 90 5.05 -6.58 16.80
CA ILE A 90 5.74 -7.31 15.72
C ILE A 90 7.18 -7.61 16.15
N ASN A 91 7.59 -8.87 16.01
CA ASN A 91 8.92 -9.36 16.34
C ASN A 91 9.34 -10.47 15.35
N GLU A 92 10.55 -11.01 15.50
CA GLU A 92 11.08 -12.06 14.62
C GLU A 92 10.16 -13.28 14.47
N ASP A 93 9.49 -13.71 15.56
CA ASP A 93 8.64 -14.91 15.57
C ASP A 93 7.38 -14.76 14.71
N ASN A 94 6.82 -13.55 14.64
CA ASN A 94 5.58 -13.29 13.91
C ASN A 94 5.77 -12.52 12.60
N PHE A 95 6.97 -12.00 12.34
CA PHE A 95 7.23 -11.12 11.20
C PHE A 95 6.90 -11.77 9.87
N LEU A 96 7.20 -13.06 9.67
CA LEU A 96 6.87 -13.78 8.44
C LEU A 96 5.37 -13.73 8.13
N PHE A 97 4.52 -14.01 9.12
CA PHE A 97 3.06 -13.98 8.94
C PHE A 97 2.56 -12.57 8.66
N VAL A 98 3.10 -11.57 9.36
CA VAL A 98 2.74 -10.17 9.15
C VAL A 98 3.18 -9.68 7.77
N ALA A 99 4.39 -10.04 7.32
CA ALA A 99 4.91 -9.71 6.00
C ALA A 99 4.03 -10.29 4.88
N LEU A 100 3.59 -11.55 5.01
CA LEU A 100 2.65 -12.18 4.08
C LEU A 100 1.30 -11.45 4.11
N TYR A 101 0.74 -11.17 5.29
CA TYR A 101 -0.52 -10.45 5.39
C TYR A 101 -0.45 -9.05 4.75
N ILE A 102 0.61 -8.29 5.03
CA ILE A 102 0.84 -6.95 4.45
C ILE A 102 0.89 -7.05 2.92
N SER A 103 1.65 -8.02 2.43
CA SER A 103 1.92 -8.15 1.00
C SER A 103 0.70 -8.58 0.22
N PHE A 104 -0.09 -9.53 0.72
CA PHE A 104 -1.20 -10.11 -0.04
C PHE A 104 -2.57 -9.51 0.32
N ILE A 105 -2.90 -9.44 1.61
CA ILE A 105 -4.24 -9.08 2.07
C ILE A 105 -4.38 -7.57 2.23
N ASN A 106 -3.48 -6.95 3.00
CA ASN A 106 -3.55 -5.52 3.27
C ASN A 106 -3.39 -4.70 1.99
N SER A 107 -2.42 -5.04 1.13
CA SER A 107 -2.24 -4.35 -0.16
C SER A 107 -3.46 -4.48 -1.08
N LEU A 108 -4.15 -5.64 -1.08
CA LEU A 108 -5.36 -5.83 -1.88
C LEU A 108 -6.51 -4.93 -1.39
N LEU A 109 -6.67 -4.83 -0.06
CA LEU A 109 -7.65 -3.93 0.56
C LEU A 109 -7.34 -2.47 0.22
N GLU A 110 -6.06 -2.09 0.26
CA GLU A 110 -5.62 -0.75 -0.13
C GLU A 110 -5.89 -0.47 -1.61
N GLU A 111 -5.56 -1.39 -2.52
CA GLU A 111 -5.87 -1.21 -3.94
C GLU A 111 -7.37 -1.15 -4.21
N PHE A 112 -8.15 -1.99 -3.53
CA PHE A 112 -9.61 -1.95 -3.64
C PHE A 112 -10.16 -0.57 -3.23
N PHE A 113 -9.68 -0.02 -2.11
CA PHE A 113 -10.12 1.28 -1.61
C PHE A 113 -9.56 2.45 -2.44
N PHE A 114 -8.23 2.61 -2.52
CA PHE A 114 -7.63 3.79 -3.13
C PHE A 114 -7.75 3.82 -4.64
N ARG A 115 -7.74 2.66 -5.30
CA ARG A 115 -7.76 2.58 -6.76
C ARG A 115 -9.12 2.20 -7.29
N GLY A 116 -9.74 1.15 -6.78
CA GLY A 116 -11.10 0.76 -7.18
C GLY A 116 -12.08 1.90 -6.91
N PHE A 117 -12.25 2.23 -5.62
CA PHE A 117 -13.18 3.27 -5.20
C PHE A 117 -12.59 4.69 -5.37
N GLY A 118 -11.37 4.91 -4.90
CA GLY A 118 -10.74 6.22 -4.84
C GLY A 118 -10.28 6.78 -6.18
N PHE A 119 -10.16 5.95 -7.23
CA PHE A 119 -9.71 6.39 -8.55
C PHE A 119 -10.68 6.00 -9.68
N LEU A 120 -10.92 4.70 -9.92
CA LEU A 120 -11.71 4.23 -11.06
C LEU A 120 -13.17 4.71 -10.98
N LEU A 121 -13.77 4.72 -9.78
CA LEU A 121 -15.09 5.31 -9.59
C LEU A 121 -15.03 6.85 -9.64
N LEU A 122 -14.08 7.47 -8.94
CA LEU A 122 -13.94 8.92 -8.86
C LEU A 122 -13.76 9.58 -10.24
N LYS A 123 -13.03 8.93 -11.15
CA LYS A 123 -12.82 9.36 -12.53
C LYS A 123 -14.11 9.40 -13.36
N LYS A 124 -15.16 8.66 -12.97
CA LYS A 124 -16.47 8.74 -13.65
C LYS A 124 -17.25 10.02 -13.31
N ILE A 125 -16.88 10.68 -12.21
CA ILE A 125 -17.61 11.82 -11.64
C ILE A 125 -16.80 13.11 -11.79
N PHE A 126 -15.48 13.04 -11.60
CA PHE A 126 -14.57 14.19 -11.63
C PHE A 126 -13.70 14.22 -12.89
N HIS A 127 -13.08 15.38 -13.13
CA HIS A 127 -12.05 15.53 -14.15
C HIS A 127 -10.90 14.53 -13.92
N PRO A 128 -10.34 13.88 -14.97
CA PRO A 128 -9.35 12.82 -14.81
C PRO A 128 -8.15 13.21 -13.94
N ILE A 129 -7.58 14.41 -14.15
CA ILE A 129 -6.43 14.90 -13.37
C ILE A 129 -6.77 14.99 -11.86
N ALA A 130 -7.98 15.46 -11.53
CA ALA A 130 -8.40 15.56 -10.13
C ALA A 130 -8.52 14.17 -9.49
N ALA A 131 -9.09 13.19 -10.21
CA ALA A 131 -9.17 11.82 -9.71
C ALA A 131 -7.78 11.20 -9.45
N TYR A 132 -6.83 11.43 -10.36
CA TYR A 132 -5.43 11.01 -10.19
C TYR A 132 -4.81 11.58 -8.93
N VAL A 133 -4.87 12.91 -8.77
CA VAL A 133 -4.23 13.63 -7.66
C VAL A 133 -4.89 13.28 -6.33
N ILE A 134 -6.23 13.28 -6.25
CA ILE A 134 -6.95 13.00 -5.01
C ILE A 134 -6.66 11.58 -4.53
N SER A 135 -6.72 10.58 -5.40
CA SER A 135 -6.41 9.20 -5.05
C SER A 135 -4.98 9.05 -4.55
N ALA A 136 -4.00 9.58 -5.31
CA ALA A 136 -2.59 9.49 -4.95
C ALA A 136 -2.27 10.23 -3.63
N LEU A 137 -2.86 11.40 -3.42
CA LEU A 137 -2.68 12.19 -2.20
C LEU A 137 -3.30 11.51 -0.99
N THR A 138 -4.50 10.94 -1.12
CA THR A 138 -5.14 10.23 -0.02
C THR A 138 -4.34 8.98 0.35
N PHE A 139 -3.79 8.28 -0.65
CA PHE A 139 -2.89 7.14 -0.44
C PHE A 139 -1.60 7.55 0.29
N SER A 140 -0.92 8.63 -0.12
CA SER A 140 0.31 9.06 0.55
C SER A 140 0.05 9.60 1.96
N LEU A 141 -1.02 10.39 2.16
CA LEU A 141 -1.39 10.92 3.48
C LEU A 141 -1.82 9.80 4.45
N TYR A 142 -2.42 8.73 3.96
CA TYR A 142 -2.73 7.56 4.78
C TYR A 142 -1.48 6.98 5.47
N HIS A 143 -0.33 7.00 4.78
CA HIS A 143 0.93 6.45 5.31
C HIS A 143 1.62 7.35 6.32
N VAL A 144 1.24 8.63 6.43
CA VAL A 144 1.81 9.57 7.41
C VAL A 144 1.68 9.02 8.84
N ALA A 145 0.54 8.41 9.17
CA ALA A 145 0.29 7.86 10.50
C ALA A 145 1.22 6.68 10.84
N ILE A 146 1.52 5.84 9.85
CA ILE A 146 2.31 4.62 10.02
C ILE A 146 3.80 4.96 10.12
N LEU A 147 4.25 5.89 9.27
CA LEU A 147 5.66 6.25 9.15
C LEU A 147 6.08 7.37 10.11
N ALA A 148 5.14 7.89 10.91
CA ALA A 148 5.43 8.88 11.92
C ALA A 148 6.49 8.32 12.88
N ASN A 149 7.60 9.06 13.04
CA ASN A 149 8.75 8.74 13.91
C ASN A 149 9.70 7.64 13.42
N TRP A 150 9.52 7.10 12.20
CA TRP A 150 10.46 6.11 11.66
C TRP A 150 11.74 6.74 11.12
N PHE A 151 11.62 7.95 10.57
CA PHE A 151 12.68 8.59 9.80
C PHE A 151 12.89 10.05 10.21
N SER A 152 14.05 10.60 9.84
CA SER A 152 14.32 12.03 9.92
C SER A 152 13.32 12.84 9.05
N PRO A 153 13.10 14.14 9.33
CA PRO A 153 12.12 14.93 8.60
C PRO A 153 12.32 14.96 7.07
N TRP A 154 13.57 15.03 6.60
CA TRP A 154 13.85 15.07 5.16
C TRP A 154 13.56 13.73 4.48
N MET A 155 13.91 12.61 5.14
CA MET A 155 13.66 11.27 4.62
C MET A 155 12.15 10.97 4.63
N PHE A 156 11.46 11.41 5.67
CA PHE A 156 10.01 11.35 5.75
C PHE A 156 9.33 12.06 4.56
N ILE A 157 9.75 13.30 4.25
CA ILE A 157 9.24 14.04 3.09
C ILE A 157 9.54 13.30 1.78
N LEU A 158 10.75 12.74 1.64
CA LEU A 158 11.15 11.96 0.46
C LEU A 158 10.25 10.74 0.27
N ILE A 159 10.00 9.97 1.34
CA ILE A 159 9.18 8.75 1.29
C ILE A 159 7.71 9.08 1.00
N ILE A 160 7.13 10.09 1.66
CA ILE A 160 5.75 10.51 1.39
C ILE A 160 5.59 11.02 -0.05
N SER A 161 6.59 11.76 -0.58
CA SER A 161 6.61 12.18 -1.98
C SER A 161 6.72 10.98 -2.94
N GLY A 162 7.56 10.00 -2.61
CA GLY A 162 7.67 8.75 -3.35
C GLY A 162 6.36 7.95 -3.37
N LEU A 163 5.65 7.88 -2.25
CA LEU A 163 4.33 7.25 -2.16
C LEU A 163 3.27 7.97 -2.98
N PHE A 164 3.32 9.31 -3.05
CA PHE A 164 2.45 10.07 -3.94
C PHE A 164 2.71 9.73 -5.42
N ILE A 165 3.98 9.68 -5.84
CA ILE A 165 4.38 9.31 -7.20
C ILE A 165 3.96 7.86 -7.51
N ALA A 166 4.16 6.93 -6.58
CA ALA A 166 3.67 5.55 -6.69
C ALA A 166 2.14 5.50 -6.80
N GLY A 167 1.45 6.37 -6.05
CA GLY A 167 0.01 6.64 -6.17
C GLY A 167 -0.43 6.91 -7.60
N LEU A 168 0.20 7.90 -8.23
CA LEU A 168 -0.05 8.28 -9.63
C LEU A 168 0.27 7.13 -10.59
N PHE A 169 1.38 6.42 -10.37
CA PHE A 169 1.78 5.29 -11.19
C PHE A 169 0.76 4.13 -11.14
N PHE A 170 0.25 3.77 -9.96
CA PHE A 170 -0.76 2.73 -9.82
C PHE A 170 -2.09 3.12 -10.45
N ASN A 171 -2.48 4.41 -10.35
CA ASN A 171 -3.64 4.93 -11.05
C ASN A 171 -3.50 4.78 -12.57
N TRP A 172 -2.31 5.07 -13.10
CA TRP A 172 -2.01 4.89 -14.53
C TRP A 172 -2.11 3.43 -14.99
N LEU A 173 -1.59 2.47 -14.21
CA LEU A 173 -1.73 1.04 -14.50
C LEU A 173 -3.20 0.61 -14.57
N ASN A 174 -4.01 1.11 -13.63
CA ASN A 174 -5.41 0.72 -13.53
C ASN A 174 -6.28 1.43 -14.56
N GLU A 175 -5.95 2.66 -14.97
CA GLU A 175 -6.67 3.34 -16.05
C GLU A 175 -6.60 2.54 -17.36
N LYS A 176 -5.44 1.97 -17.70
CA LYS A 176 -5.24 1.23 -18.96
C LYS A 176 -5.98 -0.10 -19.02
N SER A 177 -6.31 -0.65 -17.86
CA SER A 177 -6.79 -2.02 -17.73
C SER A 177 -8.16 -2.14 -17.07
N ASN A 178 -8.64 -1.03 -16.50
CA ASN A 178 -9.88 -0.88 -15.75
C ASN A 178 -10.06 -1.94 -14.65
N ASN A 179 -8.94 -2.40 -14.06
CA ASN A 179 -8.91 -3.35 -12.95
C ASN A 179 -7.82 -2.96 -11.95
N ILE A 180 -7.89 -3.53 -10.75
CA ILE A 180 -6.92 -3.28 -9.68
C ILE A 180 -5.79 -4.32 -9.61
N TYR A 181 -5.89 -5.43 -10.35
CA TYR A 181 -4.88 -6.50 -10.27
C TYR A 181 -3.51 -6.05 -10.76
N ASN A 182 -3.47 -5.22 -11.80
CA ASN A 182 -2.20 -4.81 -12.38
C ASN A 182 -1.35 -3.96 -11.43
N SER A 183 -1.97 -3.02 -10.71
CA SER A 183 -1.31 -2.26 -9.63
C SER A 183 -1.09 -3.11 -8.40
N TRP A 184 -2.05 -3.96 -8.00
CA TRP A 184 -1.89 -4.84 -6.85
C TRP A 184 -0.67 -5.75 -6.95
N LEU A 185 -0.46 -6.38 -8.11
CA LEU A 185 0.74 -7.18 -8.35
C LEU A 185 2.01 -6.35 -8.17
N VAL A 186 2.09 -5.15 -8.74
CA VAL A 186 3.26 -4.28 -8.56
C VAL A 186 3.44 -3.85 -7.09
N HIS A 187 2.33 -3.55 -6.40
CA HIS A 187 2.31 -3.19 -4.99
C HIS A 187 2.79 -4.35 -4.10
N MET A 188 2.41 -5.60 -4.40
CA MET A 188 2.92 -6.78 -3.70
C MET A 188 4.46 -6.83 -3.75
N PHE A 189 5.06 -6.58 -4.91
CA PHE A 189 6.52 -6.57 -5.05
C PHE A 189 7.18 -5.38 -4.32
N ALA A 190 6.52 -4.22 -4.27
CA ALA A 190 6.98 -3.12 -3.43
C ALA A 190 7.01 -3.54 -1.95
N ASN A 191 5.96 -4.22 -1.47
CA ASN A 191 5.90 -4.76 -0.12
C ASN A 191 6.92 -5.87 0.11
N PHE A 192 7.18 -6.76 -0.85
CA PHE A 192 8.25 -7.75 -0.74
C PHE A 192 9.61 -7.10 -0.56
N SER A 193 9.88 -6.00 -1.26
CA SER A 193 11.15 -5.26 -1.13
C SER A 193 11.31 -4.66 0.27
N ILE A 194 10.28 -3.98 0.76
CA ILE A 194 10.28 -3.40 2.11
C ILE A 194 10.36 -4.51 3.18
N ASN A 195 9.61 -5.60 3.01
CA ASN A 195 9.65 -6.74 3.94
C ASN A 195 10.99 -7.46 3.93
N THR A 196 11.71 -7.48 2.80
CA THR A 196 13.09 -8.01 2.74
C THR A 196 14.01 -7.20 3.65
N VAL A 197 13.88 -5.87 3.65
CA VAL A 197 14.59 -5.02 4.62
C VAL A 197 14.15 -5.34 6.05
N GLY A 198 12.87 -5.62 6.29
CA GLY A 198 12.37 -6.07 7.58
C GLY A 198 12.97 -7.41 8.04
N PHE A 199 13.14 -8.38 7.15
CA PHE A 199 13.80 -9.66 7.46
C PHE A 199 15.27 -9.46 7.87
N ILE A 200 16.00 -8.58 7.16
CA ILE A 200 17.38 -8.20 7.51
C ILE A 200 17.40 -7.49 8.88
N MET A 201 16.47 -6.57 9.11
CA MET A 201 16.36 -5.81 10.36
C MET A 201 16.13 -6.71 11.58
N PHE A 202 15.32 -7.78 11.45
CA PHE A 202 15.09 -8.77 12.50
C PHE A 202 16.13 -9.91 12.53
N GLY A 203 17.15 -9.89 11.66
CA GLY A 203 18.19 -10.92 11.62
C GLY A 203 17.69 -12.32 11.21
N ILE A 204 16.57 -12.38 10.48
CA ILE A 204 15.99 -13.65 9.99
C ILE A 204 16.75 -14.15 8.75
N ILE A 205 17.30 -13.22 7.95
CA ILE A 205 18.16 -13.48 6.79
C ILE A 205 19.43 -12.64 6.83
#